data_AF-A0A482XVU3-F1
#
_entry.id   AF-A0A482XVU3-F1
#
_cell.length_a   1.000
_cell.length_b   1.000
_cell.length_c   1.000
_cell.angle_alpha   90.00
_cell.angle_beta   90.00
_cell.angle_gamma   90.00
#
_symmetry.space_group_name_H-M   'P 1'
#
loop_
_entity.id
_entity.type
_entity.pdbx_description
1 polymer ?
#
loop_
_entity_poly.entity_id
_entity_poly.type
_entity_poly.pdbx_seq_one_letter_code
_entity_poly.pdbx_strand_id
1 'polypeptide(L)'
;MMTLDVATKERTTFGDGDYLIPYNGVWDIVNIAIDQRWITIPHDCVNVYIYSTMCNCSIIDLATRQEYLVAGGNYTQLVRFAPITNAVVYVQENDLYYLEKPDSPNPIRLTTTGKPGIVFNGVCDFAYEDNIYMKMRAFYFSTDGTKLVYLSLNDADLKVVHYSEYGLPGDPTVYQYVKDKTIRYPKVGTPIPKASVHVICLKTKKEIIIDGLKAPAELQSDRKVPPAIIDT
;
A
#
# COMPACT_ATOMS: atom_id res chain seq x y z
N MET A 1 -1.59 -20.70 11.59
CA MET A 1 -2.79 -20.41 10.78
C MET A 1 -3.43 -21.73 10.37
N MET A 2 -4.75 -21.79 10.16
CA MET A 2 -5.47 -23.04 9.97
C MET A 2 -6.50 -22.88 8.85
N THR A 3 -6.54 -23.84 7.94
CA THR A 3 -7.50 -23.90 6.84
C THR A 3 -8.58 -24.93 7.18
N LEU A 4 -9.84 -24.54 7.00
CA LEU A 4 -10.99 -25.41 7.14
C LEU A 4 -11.58 -25.60 5.74
N ASP A 5 -11.56 -26.83 5.26
CA ASP A 5 -12.35 -27.20 4.09
C ASP A 5 -13.83 -27.26 4.53
N VAL A 6 -14.65 -26.38 3.98
CA VAL A 6 -16.07 -26.26 4.37
C VAL A 6 -16.89 -27.46 3.89
N ALA A 7 -16.48 -28.10 2.78
CA ALA A 7 -17.18 -29.25 2.21
C ALA A 7 -16.86 -30.53 2.99
N THR A 8 -15.59 -30.78 3.29
CA THR A 8 -15.17 -31.99 4.01
C THR A 8 -15.19 -31.82 5.54
N LYS A 9 -15.24 -30.58 6.03
CA LYS A 9 -15.03 -30.17 7.43
C LYS A 9 -13.65 -30.54 7.97
N GLU A 10 -12.72 -30.92 7.10
CA GLU A 10 -11.36 -31.24 7.50
C GLU A 10 -10.56 -29.98 7.77
N ARG A 11 -9.70 -30.11 8.77
CA ARG A 11 -8.91 -29.04 9.33
C ARG A 11 -7.45 -29.34 9.00
N THR A 12 -6.82 -28.43 8.29
CA THR A 12 -5.40 -28.52 7.95
C THR A 12 -4.65 -27.35 8.57
N THR A 13 -3.47 -27.63 9.13
CA THR A 13 -2.61 -26.60 9.71
C THR A 13 -1.66 -26.08 8.64
N PHE A 14 -1.51 -24.77 8.59
CA PHE A 14 -0.62 -24.10 7.66
C PHE A 14 0.81 -24.11 8.21
N GLY A 15 1.53 -25.22 7.97
CA GLY A 15 2.80 -25.50 8.63
C GLY A 15 2.65 -25.81 10.13
N ASP A 16 3.77 -25.78 10.84
CA ASP A 16 3.89 -25.99 12.30
C ASP A 16 3.67 -24.71 13.13
N GLY A 17 3.83 -23.54 12.52
CA GLY A 17 3.68 -22.24 13.17
C GLY A 17 4.97 -21.69 13.78
N ASP A 18 6.06 -22.47 13.79
CA ASP A 18 7.34 -22.06 14.37
C ASP A 18 7.96 -20.86 13.65
N TYR A 19 7.69 -20.76 12.35
CA TYR A 19 8.09 -19.65 11.48
C TYR A 19 7.45 -18.30 11.87
N LEU A 20 6.50 -18.28 12.80
CA LEU A 20 5.88 -17.06 13.33
C LEU A 20 6.52 -16.58 14.64
N ILE A 21 7.18 -17.48 15.38
CA ILE A 21 7.77 -17.21 16.69
C ILE A 21 8.75 -16.02 16.67
N PRO A 22 9.58 -15.83 15.63
CA PRO A 22 10.54 -14.72 15.61
C PRO A 22 9.90 -13.32 15.48
N TYR A 23 8.62 -13.23 15.07
CA TYR A 23 8.02 -11.96 14.67
C TYR A 23 6.96 -11.48 15.66
N ASN A 24 7.13 -10.25 16.16
CA ASN A 24 6.06 -9.47 16.78
C ASN A 24 5.35 -8.66 15.68
N GLY A 25 4.63 -9.35 14.80
CA GLY A 25 4.02 -8.75 13.59
C GLY A 25 2.58 -8.29 13.76
N VAL A 26 2.10 -7.50 12.79
CA VAL A 26 0.68 -7.15 12.64
C VAL A 26 0.00 -8.23 11.81
N TRP A 27 -0.70 -9.16 12.49
CA TRP A 27 -1.25 -10.36 11.85
C TRP A 27 -2.38 -10.09 10.85
N ASP A 28 -3.09 -8.96 10.98
CA ASP A 28 -4.23 -8.59 10.14
C ASP A 28 -3.84 -8.25 8.68
N ILE A 29 -2.55 -8.01 8.43
CA ILE A 29 -2.02 -7.68 7.10
C ILE A 29 -1.18 -8.81 6.49
N VAL A 30 -1.11 -9.97 7.13
CA VAL A 30 -0.54 -11.20 6.57
C VAL A 30 -1.36 -11.66 5.37
N ASN A 31 -0.67 -12.05 4.30
CA ASN A 31 -1.27 -12.60 3.10
C ASN A 31 -0.59 -13.92 2.74
N ILE A 32 -1.36 -14.83 2.18
CA ILE A 32 -0.91 -16.15 1.75
C ILE A 32 -1.06 -16.22 0.23
N ALA A 33 -0.08 -16.82 -0.44
CA ALA A 33 -0.15 -17.08 -1.87
C ALA A 33 -1.21 -18.16 -2.17
N ILE A 34 -1.79 -18.11 -3.36
CA ILE A 34 -2.91 -19.00 -3.72
C ILE A 34 -2.53 -20.49 -3.67
N ASP A 35 -1.27 -20.80 -3.97
CA ASP A 35 -0.70 -22.16 -3.94
C ASP A 35 -0.44 -22.67 -2.52
N GLN A 36 -0.67 -21.84 -1.52
CA GLN A 36 -0.47 -22.12 -0.11
C GLN A 36 0.97 -22.45 0.29
N ARG A 37 1.94 -22.13 -0.57
CA ARG A 37 3.37 -22.36 -0.30
C ARG A 37 4.05 -21.15 0.32
N TRP A 38 3.57 -19.96 0.01
CA TRP A 38 4.21 -18.71 0.41
C TRP A 38 3.34 -17.90 1.34
N ILE A 39 3.99 -17.25 2.31
CA ILE A 39 3.34 -16.33 3.25
C ILE A 39 4.17 -15.06 3.39
N THR A 40 3.49 -13.91 3.47
CA THR A 40 4.12 -12.62 3.81
C THR A 40 3.94 -12.33 5.29
N ILE A 41 5.02 -12.01 5.98
CA ILE A 41 5.03 -11.63 7.39
C ILE A 41 5.51 -10.17 7.48
N PRO A 42 4.61 -9.22 7.72
CA PRO A 42 4.98 -7.85 8.04
C PRO A 42 5.40 -7.74 9.51
N HIS A 43 6.53 -7.08 9.76
CA HIS A 43 7.11 -6.87 11.09
C HIS A 43 7.76 -5.49 11.19
N ASP A 44 8.10 -5.10 12.42
CA ASP A 44 8.70 -3.79 12.75
C ASP A 44 7.87 -2.59 12.24
N CYS A 45 6.55 -2.75 12.23
CA CYS A 45 5.62 -1.78 11.64
C CYS A 45 5.55 -0.46 12.39
N VAL A 46 5.42 0.63 11.62
CA VAL A 46 5.12 1.97 12.11
C VAL A 46 3.82 2.46 11.48
N ASN A 47 2.88 2.90 12.31
CA ASN A 47 1.64 3.49 11.83
C ASN A 47 1.90 4.88 11.22
N VAL A 48 1.22 5.18 10.13
CA VAL A 48 1.33 6.48 9.44
C VAL A 48 0.02 7.26 9.59
N TYR A 49 -1.09 6.66 9.16
CA TYR A 49 -2.45 7.20 9.26
C TYR A 49 -3.35 6.17 9.97
N ILE A 50 -4.66 6.16 9.70
CA ILE A 50 -5.63 5.30 10.39
C ILE A 50 -5.48 3.82 9.99
N TYR A 51 -5.32 3.57 8.70
CA TYR A 51 -5.15 2.25 8.08
C TYR A 51 -3.73 2.02 7.56
N SER A 52 -2.99 3.09 7.26
CA SER A 52 -1.66 3.00 6.67
C SER A 52 -0.58 2.65 7.67
N THR A 53 0.23 1.67 7.31
CA THR A 53 1.39 1.20 8.06
C THR A 53 2.59 1.05 7.13
N MET A 54 3.77 1.42 7.60
CA MET A 54 5.03 1.07 6.95
C MET A 54 5.68 -0.07 7.74
N CYS A 55 5.94 -1.19 7.07
CA CYS A 55 6.49 -2.38 7.70
C CYS A 55 7.68 -2.92 6.90
N ASN A 56 8.63 -3.52 7.62
CA ASN A 56 9.49 -4.51 6.98
C ASN A 56 8.63 -5.73 6.66
N CYS A 57 8.95 -6.42 5.58
CA CYS A 57 8.17 -7.59 5.17
C CYS A 57 9.11 -8.72 4.75
N SER A 58 8.88 -9.88 5.35
CA SER A 58 9.54 -11.14 5.00
C SER A 58 8.56 -12.01 4.21
N ILE A 59 9.05 -12.64 3.15
CA ILE A 59 8.32 -13.71 2.46
C ILE A 59 8.97 -15.03 2.83
N ILE A 60 8.16 -15.98 3.33
CA ILE A 60 8.65 -17.30 3.74
C ILE A 60 8.13 -18.36 2.78
N ASP A 61 9.03 -19.20 2.28
CA ASP A 61 8.67 -20.47 1.63
C ASP A 61 8.39 -21.51 2.70
N LEU A 62 7.15 -21.96 2.81
CA LEU A 62 6.73 -22.92 3.83
C LEU A 62 7.28 -24.32 3.57
N ALA A 63 7.66 -24.64 2.33
CA ALA A 63 8.25 -25.94 2.01
C ALA A 63 9.71 -26.03 2.47
N THR A 64 10.50 -24.97 2.25
CA THR A 64 11.95 -24.95 2.52
C THR A 64 12.32 -24.24 3.81
N ARG A 65 11.40 -23.46 4.39
CA ARG A 65 11.61 -22.56 5.53
C ARG A 65 12.60 -21.43 5.26
N GLN A 66 12.87 -21.16 3.98
CA GLN A 66 13.72 -20.06 3.59
C GLN A 66 12.96 -18.74 3.64
N GLU A 67 13.63 -17.73 4.21
CA GLU A 67 13.13 -16.36 4.31
C GLU A 67 13.75 -15.46 3.24
N TYR A 68 12.93 -14.58 2.67
CA TYR A 68 13.31 -13.57 1.69
C TYR A 68 12.82 -12.20 2.14
N LEU A 69 13.74 -11.26 2.33
CA LEU A 69 13.40 -9.88 2.71
C LEU A 69 12.93 -9.09 1.49
N VAL A 70 11.72 -8.53 1.57
CA VAL A 70 11.20 -7.62 0.54
C VAL A 70 11.95 -6.30 0.62
N ALA A 71 12.21 -5.69 -0.54
CA ALA A 71 12.89 -4.39 -0.65
C ALA A 71 14.27 -4.32 0.06
N GLY A 72 14.93 -5.48 0.21
CA GLY A 72 16.22 -5.58 0.92
C GLY A 72 16.12 -5.31 2.42
N GLY A 73 14.94 -5.47 3.02
CA GLY A 73 14.69 -5.20 4.45
C GLY A 73 14.35 -3.75 4.76
N ASN A 74 14.11 -2.92 3.73
CA ASN A 74 13.60 -1.56 3.92
C ASN A 74 12.07 -1.56 4.11
N TYR A 75 11.58 -0.47 4.70
CA TYR A 75 10.16 -0.25 4.88
C TYR A 75 9.38 -0.29 3.56
N THR A 76 8.29 -1.06 3.57
CA THR A 76 7.30 -1.14 2.52
C THR A 76 5.96 -0.67 3.05
N GLN A 77 5.14 -0.07 2.19
CA GLN A 77 3.80 0.41 2.55
C GLN A 77 2.77 -0.70 2.38
N LEU A 78 2.95 -1.58 1.41
CA LEU A 78 2.01 -2.65 1.12
C LEU A 78 2.70 -3.76 0.34
N VAL A 79 2.41 -5.02 0.65
CA VAL A 79 2.88 -6.21 -0.07
C VAL A 79 1.69 -7.13 -0.34
N ARG A 80 1.51 -7.58 -1.59
CA ARG A 80 0.44 -8.51 -1.98
C ARG A 80 0.89 -9.50 -3.03
N PHE A 81 0.46 -10.75 -2.87
CA PHE A 81 0.54 -11.77 -3.91
C PHE A 81 -0.48 -11.52 -5.03
N ALA A 82 -0.08 -11.80 -6.26
CA ALA A 82 -0.96 -11.93 -7.40
C ALA A 82 -1.82 -13.20 -7.25
N PRO A 83 -3.08 -13.18 -7.68
CA PRO A 83 -4.05 -14.24 -7.38
C PRO A 83 -3.79 -15.58 -8.08
N ILE A 84 -2.89 -15.64 -9.08
CA ILE A 84 -2.62 -16.86 -9.87
C ILE A 84 -1.14 -17.21 -9.94
N THR A 85 -0.27 -16.25 -10.21
CA THR A 85 1.13 -16.52 -10.59
C THR A 85 2.10 -16.58 -9.42
N ASN A 86 1.62 -16.39 -8.17
CA ASN A 86 2.43 -16.14 -6.97
C ASN A 86 3.39 -14.95 -7.07
N ALA A 87 3.34 -14.18 -8.15
CA ALA A 87 4.09 -12.94 -8.28
C ALA A 87 3.72 -12.00 -7.14
N VAL A 88 4.63 -11.09 -6.78
CA VAL A 88 4.41 -10.15 -5.68
C VAL A 88 4.44 -8.74 -6.22
N VAL A 89 3.47 -7.93 -5.82
CA VAL A 89 3.54 -6.48 -5.99
C VAL A 89 3.67 -5.86 -4.60
N TYR A 90 4.65 -4.97 -4.46
CA TYR A 90 4.81 -4.17 -3.26
C TYR A 90 4.96 -2.69 -3.57
N VAL A 91 4.71 -1.86 -2.57
CA VAL A 91 4.86 -0.41 -2.64
C VAL A 91 5.98 0.03 -1.71
N GLN A 92 6.95 0.75 -2.26
CA GLN A 92 8.08 1.33 -1.55
C GLN A 92 8.28 2.76 -2.05
N GLU A 93 8.44 3.72 -1.13
CA GLU A 93 8.61 5.14 -1.45
C GLU A 93 7.56 5.66 -2.44
N ASN A 94 6.31 5.24 -2.26
CA ASN A 94 5.18 5.54 -3.12
C ASN A 94 5.26 5.03 -4.57
N ASP A 95 6.17 4.12 -4.88
CA ASP A 95 6.23 3.43 -6.18
C ASP A 95 5.92 1.94 -6.08
N LEU A 96 5.32 1.41 -7.15
CA LEU A 96 5.01 0.00 -7.30
C LEU A 96 6.23 -0.75 -7.82
N TYR A 97 6.50 -1.90 -7.20
CA TYR A 97 7.53 -2.84 -7.60
C TYR A 97 6.93 -4.22 -7.78
N TYR A 98 7.52 -5.01 -8.68
CA TYR A 98 7.05 -6.33 -9.07
C TYR A 98 8.15 -7.37 -8.96
N LEU A 99 7.84 -8.48 -8.29
CA LEU A 99 8.63 -9.69 -8.25
C LEU A 99 7.90 -10.76 -9.05
N GLU A 100 8.56 -11.34 -10.06
CA GLU A 100 7.94 -12.39 -10.89
C GLU A 100 7.68 -13.67 -10.10
N LYS A 101 8.53 -13.93 -9.09
CA LYS A 101 8.37 -14.96 -8.08
C LYS A 101 8.71 -14.41 -6.70
N PRO A 102 8.20 -15.00 -5.61
CA PRO A 102 8.48 -14.53 -4.25
C PRO A 102 9.96 -14.44 -3.88
N ASP A 103 10.79 -15.32 -4.45
CA ASP A 103 12.24 -15.44 -4.23
C ASP A 103 13.09 -14.67 -5.26
N SER A 104 12.47 -13.86 -6.12
CA SER A 104 13.19 -13.13 -7.16
C SER A 104 14.17 -12.11 -6.54
N PRO A 105 15.47 -12.14 -6.87
CA PRO A 105 16.46 -11.27 -6.23
C PRO A 105 16.36 -9.80 -6.70
N ASN A 106 15.81 -9.58 -7.90
CA ASN A 106 15.77 -8.26 -8.53
C ASN A 106 14.31 -7.85 -8.79
N PRO A 107 13.77 -6.86 -8.05
CA PRO A 107 12.45 -6.32 -8.31
C PRO A 107 12.44 -5.44 -9.57
N ILE A 108 11.33 -5.48 -10.30
CA ILE A 108 11.06 -4.60 -11.44
C ILE A 108 10.26 -3.42 -10.92
N ARG A 109 10.80 -2.21 -11.01
CA ARG A 109 10.08 -0.98 -10.70
C ARG A 109 9.04 -0.70 -11.79
N LEU A 110 7.76 -0.68 -11.40
CA LEU A 110 6.62 -0.50 -12.30
C LEU A 110 6.26 0.98 -12.50
N THR A 111 6.49 1.82 -11.49
CA THR A 111 6.23 3.27 -11.53
C THR A 111 7.45 4.06 -11.08
N THR A 112 7.62 5.27 -11.61
CA THR A 112 8.78 6.15 -11.32
C THR A 112 8.39 7.54 -10.86
N THR A 113 7.07 7.80 -10.73
CA THR A 113 6.51 9.10 -10.37
C THR A 113 6.30 9.25 -8.87
N GLY A 114 6.45 8.16 -8.10
CA GLY A 114 6.27 8.14 -6.66
C GLY A 114 7.14 9.18 -5.97
N LYS A 115 6.52 9.93 -5.07
CA LYS A 115 7.19 10.94 -4.27
C LYS A 115 6.56 10.97 -2.88
N PRO A 116 7.26 10.51 -1.82
CA PRO A 116 6.74 10.50 -0.45
C PRO A 116 6.10 11.84 -0.06
N GLY A 117 4.85 11.78 0.42
CA GLY A 117 4.07 12.96 0.84
C GLY A 117 3.57 13.86 -0.29
N ILE A 118 3.69 13.45 -1.57
CA ILE A 118 3.25 14.25 -2.73
C ILE A 118 2.55 13.40 -3.78
N VAL A 119 3.17 12.32 -4.27
CA VAL A 119 2.61 11.44 -5.30
C VAL A 119 2.59 10.02 -4.76
N PHE A 120 1.41 9.39 -4.73
CA PHE A 120 1.18 8.06 -4.18
C PHE A 120 0.70 7.12 -5.30
N ASN A 121 1.44 6.04 -5.59
CA ASN A 121 1.02 5.04 -6.57
C ASN A 121 0.59 3.74 -5.87
N GLY A 122 -0.67 3.36 -6.01
CA GLY A 122 -1.21 2.10 -5.50
C GLY A 122 -1.47 2.05 -3.99
N VAL A 123 -1.27 3.16 -3.30
CA VAL A 123 -1.68 3.40 -1.91
C VAL A 123 -2.36 4.75 -1.79
N CYS A 124 -3.23 4.90 -0.79
CA CYS A 124 -3.95 6.15 -0.56
C CYS A 124 -3.05 7.22 0.08
N ASP A 125 -3.36 8.49 -0.21
CA ASP A 125 -2.91 9.63 0.58
C ASP A 125 -3.79 9.75 1.85
N PHE A 126 -3.51 10.75 2.67
CA PHE A 126 -4.29 11.01 3.89
C PHE A 126 -5.78 11.21 3.59
N ALA A 127 -6.15 12.02 2.59
CA ALA A 127 -7.54 12.37 2.35
C ALA A 127 -8.35 11.20 1.79
N TYR A 128 -7.78 10.42 0.87
CA TYR A 128 -8.43 9.21 0.38
C TYR A 128 -8.55 8.15 1.46
N GLU A 129 -7.54 8.01 2.30
CA GLU A 129 -7.58 7.02 3.36
C GLU A 129 -8.61 7.37 4.45
N ASP A 130 -8.70 8.63 4.84
CA ASP A 130 -9.53 9.06 5.98
C ASP A 130 -11.01 9.24 5.58
N ASN A 131 -11.29 9.77 4.38
CA ASN A 131 -12.64 10.25 4.04
C ASN A 131 -13.25 9.68 2.76
N ILE A 132 -12.46 9.31 1.74
CA ILE A 132 -13.01 8.97 0.41
C ILE A 132 -13.04 7.46 0.17
N TYR A 133 -11.90 6.79 0.37
CA TYR A 133 -11.69 5.38 0.07
C TYR A 133 -11.65 4.48 1.30
N MET A 134 -11.34 5.05 2.48
CA MET A 134 -11.40 4.38 3.79
C MET A 134 -10.52 3.12 3.89
N LYS A 135 -9.43 3.06 3.12
CA LYS A 135 -8.48 1.95 3.04
C LYS A 135 -7.11 2.46 2.60
N MET A 136 -6.03 1.79 3.03
CA MET A 136 -4.66 2.07 2.56
C MET A 136 -4.42 1.60 1.12
N ARG A 137 -4.91 0.41 0.77
CA ARG A 137 -4.61 -0.24 -0.52
C ARG A 137 -5.36 0.43 -1.66
N ALA A 138 -4.67 0.89 -2.69
CA ALA A 138 -5.25 1.49 -3.89
C ALA A 138 -4.78 0.83 -5.21
N PHE A 139 -4.32 -0.41 -5.15
CA PHE A 139 -4.04 -1.24 -6.34
C PHE A 139 -4.75 -2.59 -6.29
N TYR A 140 -5.10 -3.13 -7.46
CA TYR A 140 -5.81 -4.39 -7.59
C TYR A 140 -5.31 -5.18 -8.82
N PHE A 141 -5.20 -6.49 -8.65
CA PHE A 141 -4.89 -7.39 -9.75
C PHE A 141 -6.16 -7.68 -10.56
N SER A 142 -6.00 -7.90 -11.87
CA SER A 142 -7.05 -8.56 -12.64
C SER A 142 -7.26 -10.00 -12.16
N THR A 143 -8.44 -10.55 -12.43
CA THR A 143 -8.80 -11.91 -12.04
C THR A 143 -7.85 -12.97 -12.59
N ASP A 144 -7.35 -12.77 -13.80
CA ASP A 144 -6.35 -13.62 -14.46
C ASP A 144 -4.90 -13.35 -14.00
N GLY A 145 -4.68 -12.38 -13.10
CA GLY A 145 -3.37 -11.99 -12.61
C GLY A 145 -2.44 -11.36 -13.65
N THR A 146 -2.92 -11.03 -14.86
CA THR A 146 -2.06 -10.52 -15.95
C THR A 146 -1.92 -9.00 -15.95
N LYS A 147 -2.81 -8.28 -15.27
CA LYS A 147 -2.85 -6.83 -15.21
C LYS A 147 -2.93 -6.37 -13.75
N LEU A 148 -2.41 -5.17 -13.52
CA LEU A 148 -2.51 -4.44 -12.27
C LEU A 148 -3.15 -3.09 -12.56
N VAL A 149 -4.29 -2.80 -11.93
CA VAL A 149 -4.86 -1.45 -11.90
C VAL A 149 -4.44 -0.77 -10.62
N TYR A 150 -4.10 0.51 -10.68
CA TYR A 150 -3.79 1.30 -9.49
C TYR A 150 -4.26 2.74 -9.62
N LEU A 151 -4.53 3.35 -8.47
CA LEU A 151 -4.77 4.77 -8.34
C LEU A 151 -3.43 5.50 -8.15
N SER A 152 -3.21 6.56 -8.91
CA SER A 152 -2.16 7.55 -8.64
C SER A 152 -2.83 8.79 -8.06
N LEU A 153 -2.36 9.22 -6.89
CA LEU A 153 -2.86 10.39 -6.18
C LEU A 153 -1.76 11.44 -6.13
N ASN A 154 -2.06 12.65 -6.60
CA ASN A 154 -1.12 13.76 -6.65
C ASN A 154 -1.60 14.93 -5.79
N ASP A 155 -0.86 15.17 -4.72
CA ASP A 155 -1.13 16.18 -3.70
C ASP A 155 -0.29 17.46 -3.91
N ALA A 156 0.40 17.62 -5.04
CA ALA A 156 1.30 18.75 -5.27
C ALA A 156 0.61 20.12 -5.04
N ASP A 157 -0.68 20.22 -5.35
CA ASP A 157 -1.48 21.44 -5.22
C ASP A 157 -2.14 21.62 -3.83
N LEU A 158 -2.01 20.63 -2.95
CA LEU A 158 -2.53 20.71 -1.58
C LEU A 158 -1.61 21.58 -0.72
N LYS A 159 -2.24 22.31 0.21
CA LYS A 159 -1.51 23.06 1.24
C LYS A 159 -0.92 22.09 2.25
N VAL A 160 0.26 22.47 2.78
CA VAL A 160 0.94 21.75 3.85
C VAL A 160 0.49 22.32 5.19
N VAL A 161 0.12 21.45 6.12
CA VAL A 161 -0.15 21.76 7.51
C VAL A 161 0.99 21.23 8.36
N HIS A 162 1.39 22.02 9.34
CA HIS A 162 2.43 21.69 10.31
C HIS A 162 1.77 21.27 11.63
N TYR A 163 2.36 20.28 12.29
CA TYR A 163 1.95 19.87 13.63
C TYR A 163 3.15 19.37 14.44
N SER A 164 3.06 19.54 15.76
CA SER A 164 4.13 19.19 16.68
C SER A 164 4.06 17.72 17.10
N GLU A 165 5.15 16.99 16.88
CA GLU A 165 5.36 15.65 17.44
C GLU A 165 6.28 15.75 18.67
N TYR A 166 5.70 15.46 19.84
CA TYR A 166 6.40 15.51 21.13
C TYR A 166 7.07 14.18 21.50
N GLY A 167 6.77 13.10 20.77
CA GLY A 167 7.35 11.78 21.02
C GLY A 167 6.76 11.03 22.21
N LEU A 168 7.44 9.94 22.60
CA LEU A 168 7.07 9.15 23.77
C LEU A 168 7.71 9.74 25.03
N PRO A 169 6.96 9.83 26.15
CA PRO A 169 7.52 10.29 27.41
C PRO A 169 8.60 9.32 27.91
N GLY A 170 9.69 9.86 28.47
CA GLY A 170 10.74 9.08 29.14
C GLY A 170 11.94 8.68 28.29
N ASP A 171 11.99 9.04 27.00
CA ASP A 171 13.17 8.85 26.15
C ASP A 171 13.80 10.21 25.77
N PRO A 172 14.69 10.75 26.62
CA PRO A 172 15.36 12.02 26.35
C PRO A 172 16.43 11.92 25.27
N THR A 173 16.73 10.72 24.73
CA THR A 173 17.75 10.55 23.68
C THR A 173 17.16 10.73 22.29
N VAL A 174 15.88 10.39 22.10
CA VAL A 174 15.18 10.46 20.80
C VAL A 174 14.18 11.63 20.71
N TYR A 175 13.62 12.06 21.84
CA TYR A 175 12.53 13.04 21.91
C TYR A 175 12.84 14.26 22.81
N GLN A 176 14.11 14.65 22.90
CA GLN A 176 14.52 15.84 23.67
C GLN A 176 13.88 17.15 23.16
N TYR A 177 13.66 17.24 21.85
CA TYR A 177 13.13 18.43 21.19
C TYR A 177 11.93 18.08 20.31
N VAL A 178 10.95 18.99 20.29
CA VAL A 178 9.73 18.86 19.49
C VAL A 178 10.10 18.78 18.02
N LYS A 179 9.55 17.77 17.32
CA LYS A 179 9.73 17.61 15.87
C LYS A 179 8.57 18.26 15.15
N ASP A 180 8.88 19.11 14.18
CA ASP A 180 7.88 19.64 13.27
C ASP A 180 7.56 18.59 12.20
N LYS A 181 6.31 18.15 12.16
CA LYS A 181 5.80 17.21 11.16
C LYS A 181 4.88 17.94 10.21
N THR A 182 4.88 17.47 8.97
CA THR A 182 4.08 18.07 7.90
C THR A 182 3.17 17.04 7.26
N ILE A 183 1.98 17.49 6.87
CA ILE A 183 1.02 16.70 6.11
C ILE A 183 0.32 17.58 5.09
N ARG A 184 0.07 17.03 3.89
CA ARG A 184 -0.78 17.69 2.90
C ARG A 184 -2.23 17.40 3.23
N TYR A 185 -3.00 18.46 3.44
CA TYR A 185 -4.36 18.32 3.96
C TYR A 185 -5.32 19.26 3.20
N PRO A 186 -6.35 18.74 2.53
CA PRO A 186 -7.34 19.55 1.85
C PRO A 186 -8.37 20.09 2.86
N LYS A 187 -8.33 21.39 3.13
CA LYS A 187 -9.38 22.07 3.90
C LYS A 187 -10.60 22.34 3.00
N VAL A 188 -11.75 22.56 3.61
CA VAL A 188 -12.98 22.98 2.92
C VAL A 188 -12.69 24.16 1.98
N GLY A 189 -13.13 24.07 0.73
CA GLY A 189 -12.93 25.10 -0.29
C GLY A 189 -11.53 25.17 -0.91
N THR A 190 -10.63 24.23 -0.59
CA THR A 190 -9.30 24.13 -1.21
C THR A 190 -9.20 22.94 -2.17
N PRO A 191 -8.17 22.87 -3.04
CA PRO A 191 -7.99 21.75 -3.95
C PRO A 191 -7.91 20.40 -3.22
N ILE A 192 -8.47 19.37 -3.85
CA ILE A 192 -8.38 17.96 -3.41
C ILE A 192 -7.31 17.21 -4.24
N PRO A 193 -6.82 16.05 -3.77
CA PRO A 193 -5.84 15.26 -4.50
C PRO A 193 -6.29 14.99 -5.93
N LYS A 194 -5.41 15.22 -6.91
CA LYS A 194 -5.68 14.85 -8.30
C LYS A 194 -5.49 13.35 -8.44
N ALA A 195 -6.58 12.66 -8.71
CA ALA A 195 -6.59 11.21 -8.87
C ALA A 195 -6.59 10.81 -10.35
N SER A 196 -5.77 9.81 -10.70
CA SER A 196 -5.77 9.16 -12.01
C SER A 196 -5.68 7.64 -11.87
N VAL A 197 -6.33 6.93 -12.78
CA VAL A 197 -6.35 5.46 -12.79
C VAL A 197 -5.45 4.96 -13.91
N HIS A 198 -4.58 4.02 -13.58
CA HIS A 198 -3.58 3.48 -14.47
C HIS A 198 -3.67 1.95 -14.49
N VAL A 199 -3.32 1.35 -15.62
CA VAL A 199 -3.29 -0.11 -15.77
C VAL A 199 -1.93 -0.53 -16.30
N ILE A 200 -1.31 -1.53 -15.69
CA ILE A 200 -0.04 -2.10 -16.12
C ILE A 200 -0.27 -3.55 -16.54
N CYS A 201 0.27 -3.93 -17.69
CA CYS A 201 0.35 -5.33 -18.09
C CYS A 201 1.57 -5.97 -17.43
N LEU A 202 1.36 -6.86 -16.47
CA LEU A 202 2.45 -7.49 -15.69
C LEU A 202 3.34 -8.40 -16.55
N LYS A 203 2.82 -8.95 -17.65
CA LYS A 203 3.62 -9.73 -18.62
C LYS A 203 4.65 -8.87 -19.34
N THR A 204 4.23 -7.68 -19.80
CA THR A 204 5.10 -6.76 -20.57
C THR A 204 5.78 -5.70 -19.70
N LYS A 205 5.35 -5.58 -18.44
CA LYS A 205 5.81 -4.58 -17.46
C LYS A 205 5.64 -3.14 -17.95
N LYS A 206 4.64 -2.93 -18.81
CA LYS A 206 4.34 -1.63 -19.42
C LYS A 206 2.95 -1.18 -19.04
N GLU A 207 2.84 0.14 -18.84
CA GLU A 207 1.58 0.81 -18.70
C GLU A 207 0.75 0.71 -19.98
N ILE A 208 -0.53 0.43 -19.81
CA ILE A 208 -1.56 0.50 -20.84
C ILE A 208 -2.18 1.89 -20.71
N ILE A 209 -1.93 2.73 -21.70
CA ILE A 209 -2.53 4.06 -21.76
C ILE A 209 -4.02 3.88 -22.09
N ILE A 210 -4.87 4.32 -21.16
CA ILE A 210 -6.31 4.40 -21.38
C ILE A 210 -6.60 5.88 -21.68
N ASP A 211 -7.00 6.17 -22.92
CA ASP A 211 -7.40 7.52 -23.32
C ASP A 211 -8.68 7.93 -22.59
N GLY A 212 -8.51 8.55 -21.43
CA GLY A 212 -9.55 9.18 -20.65
C GLY A 212 -10.61 8.19 -20.13
N LEU A 213 -10.43 7.71 -18.89
CA LEU A 213 -11.58 7.28 -18.08
C LEU A 213 -12.46 8.51 -17.85
N LYS A 214 -13.44 8.73 -18.72
CA LYS A 214 -14.43 9.78 -18.51
C LYS A 214 -15.26 9.39 -17.30
N ALA A 215 -15.39 10.31 -16.35
CA ALA A 215 -16.38 10.14 -15.29
C ALA A 215 -17.74 9.85 -15.94
N PRO A 216 -18.57 8.96 -15.36
CA PRO A 216 -19.93 8.74 -15.84
C PRO A 216 -20.64 10.08 -16.07
N ALA A 217 -21.34 10.22 -17.18
CA ALA A 217 -21.97 11.49 -17.56
C ALA A 217 -22.88 12.05 -16.45
N GLU A 218 -23.51 11.15 -15.68
CA GLU A 218 -24.37 11.45 -14.53
C GLU A 218 -23.63 12.14 -13.37
N LEU A 219 -22.31 11.93 -13.24
CA LEU A 219 -21.48 12.53 -12.19
C LEU A 219 -20.74 13.79 -12.69
N GLN A 220 -20.79 14.07 -13.99
CA GLN A 220 -20.26 15.31 -14.55
C GLN A 220 -21.27 16.44 -14.31
N SER A 221 -21.30 16.99 -13.09
CA SER A 221 -22.19 18.11 -12.80
C SER A 221 -21.65 19.43 -13.38
N ASP A 222 -22.51 20.24 -13.98
CA ASP A 222 -22.25 21.66 -14.34
C ASP A 222 -22.10 22.59 -13.12
N ARG A 223 -22.05 22.02 -11.90
CA ARG A 223 -22.06 22.77 -10.66
C ARG A 223 -20.70 23.45 -10.48
N LYS A 224 -20.58 24.68 -10.97
CA LYS A 224 -19.49 25.59 -10.63
C LYS A 224 -19.36 25.62 -9.11
N VAL A 225 -18.22 25.18 -8.58
CA VAL A 225 -17.88 25.36 -7.18
C VAL A 225 -17.99 26.87 -6.91
N PRO A 226 -18.88 27.33 -6.01
CA PRO A 226 -18.92 28.74 -5.67
C PRO A 226 -17.53 29.15 -5.15
N PRO A 227 -17.03 30.35 -5.49
CA PRO A 227 -15.74 30.81 -5.00
C PRO A 227 -15.71 30.67 -3.48
N ALA A 228 -14.64 30.07 -2.95
CA ALA A 228 -14.45 29.93 -1.52
C ALA A 228 -14.63 31.32 -0.88
N ILE A 229 -15.49 31.41 0.14
CA ILE A 229 -15.54 32.60 0.99
C ILE A 229 -14.20 32.61 1.73
N ILE A 230 -13.29 33.46 1.27
CA ILE A 230 -12.04 33.73 1.94
C ILE A 230 -12.43 34.68 3.07
N ASP A 231 -12.68 34.13 4.27
CA ASP A 231 -12.77 34.98 5.46
C ASP A 231 -11.39 35.64 5.64
N THR A 232 -11.42 36.98 5.54
CA THR A 232 -10.31 37.92 5.72
C THR A 232 -9.78 37.93 7.15
#